data_AF-A0A259RZN3-F1
#
_entry.id   AF-A0A259RZN3-F1
#
_cell.length_a   1.000
_cell.length_b   1.000
_cell.length_c   1.000
_cell.angle_alpha   90.00
_cell.angle_beta   90.00
_cell.angle_gamma   90.00
#
_symmetry.space_group_name_H-M   'P 1'
#
loop_
_entity.id
_entity.type
_entity.pdbx_description
1 polymer ?
#
loop_
_entity_poly.entity_id
_entity_poly.type
_entity_poly.pdbx_seq_one_letter_code
_entity_poly.pdbx_strand_id
1 'polypeptide(L)'
;MHFRYLIESVTKSGARFRPSDWIDRLASWDATFDLHRLVFSDRLHPASLDGQKVLAIEPELQTQNPAMFDSVLQFAERNNLKIHKQYDDGRLEEYVPPSASGDYQAEIQAK
;
A
#
# COMPACT_ATOMS: atom_id res chain seq x y z
N MET A 1 -6.95 5.46 -17.36
CA MET A 1 -7.01 4.14 -16.70
C MET A 1 -6.56 4.37 -15.29
N HIS A 2 -7.49 4.32 -14.34
CA HIS A 2 -7.12 4.43 -12.93
C HIS A 2 -6.75 3.06 -12.41
N PHE A 3 -5.84 3.04 -11.45
CA PHE A 3 -5.42 1.84 -10.77
C PHE A 3 -5.09 2.21 -9.34
N ARG A 4 -5.10 1.22 -8.46
CA ARG A 4 -4.61 1.35 -7.09
C ARG A 4 -3.64 0.24 -6.78
N TYR A 5 -2.79 0.47 -5.78
CA TYR A 5 -1.93 -0.59 -5.25
C TYR A 5 -2.66 -1.32 -4.12
N LEU A 6 -2.52 -2.64 -4.09
CA LEU A 6 -3.04 -3.49 -3.03
C LEU A 6 -1.89 -4.28 -2.41
N ILE A 7 -1.75 -4.22 -1.09
CA ILE A 7 -0.82 -5.07 -0.33
C ILE A 7 -1.61 -6.16 0.38
N GLU A 8 -1.30 -7.41 0.07
CA GLU A 8 -1.95 -8.57 0.68
C GLU A 8 -1.43 -8.88 2.08
N SER A 9 -2.27 -9.51 2.90
CA SER A 9 -1.85 -10.13 4.17
C SER A 9 -1.14 -11.48 3.98
N VAL A 10 -0.52 -11.71 2.83
CA VAL A 10 0.18 -12.94 2.47
C VAL A 10 1.57 -12.58 1.96
N THR A 11 2.58 -13.28 2.45
CA THR A 11 3.95 -13.11 2.01
C THR A 11 4.16 -13.69 0.61
N LYS A 12 5.23 -13.32 -0.07
CA LYS A 12 5.62 -13.93 -1.36
C LYS A 12 5.89 -15.44 -1.23
N SER A 13 6.22 -15.92 -0.02
CA SER A 13 6.33 -17.35 0.31
C SER A 13 4.99 -18.06 0.59
N GLY A 14 3.86 -17.35 0.55
CA GLY A 14 2.52 -17.91 0.76
C GLY A 14 2.07 -18.00 2.23
N ALA A 15 2.86 -17.49 3.17
CA ALA A 15 2.50 -17.48 4.59
C ALA A 15 1.61 -16.27 4.92
N ARG A 16 0.64 -16.44 5.84
CA ARG A 16 -0.17 -15.32 6.33
C ARG A 16 0.68 -14.39 7.19
N PHE A 17 0.70 -13.11 6.88
CA PHE A 17 1.38 -12.09 7.67
C PHE A 17 0.61 -11.75 8.95
N ARG A 18 1.34 -11.45 10.02
CA ARG A 18 0.80 -11.16 11.36
C ARG A 18 1.55 -9.98 11.99
N PRO A 19 0.91 -9.23 12.91
CA PRO A 19 -0.45 -9.43 13.44
C PRO A 19 -1.54 -9.09 12.42
N SER A 20 -2.80 -9.52 12.64
CA SER A 20 -3.89 -9.31 11.66
C SER A 20 -4.41 -7.87 11.57
N ASP A 21 -4.07 -7.03 12.54
CA ASP A 21 -4.45 -5.61 12.61
C ASP A 21 -3.41 -4.69 11.92
N TRP A 22 -2.38 -5.25 11.28
CA TRP A 22 -1.32 -4.47 10.62
C TRP A 22 -1.86 -3.46 9.59
N ILE A 23 -2.93 -3.82 8.88
CA ILE A 23 -3.59 -2.96 7.88
C ILE A 23 -4.18 -1.73 8.55
N ASP A 24 -4.89 -1.90 9.66
CA ASP A 24 -5.50 -0.78 10.39
C ASP A 24 -4.42 0.13 10.98
N ARG A 25 -3.31 -0.47 11.45
CA ARG A 25 -2.16 0.29 11.96
C ARG A 25 -1.52 1.15 10.88
N LEU A 26 -1.27 0.60 9.69
CA LEU A 26 -0.68 1.38 8.59
C LEU A 26 -1.67 2.40 8.01
N ALA A 27 -2.94 2.04 7.83
CA ALA A 27 -3.96 2.96 7.35
C ALA A 27 -4.16 4.14 8.30
N SER A 28 -3.94 3.95 9.61
CA SER A 28 -4.00 5.04 10.59
C SER A 28 -2.93 6.12 10.39
N TRP A 29 -1.88 5.87 9.60
CA TRP A 29 -0.80 6.84 9.36
C TRP A 29 -1.27 8.04 8.53
N ASP A 30 -2.26 7.86 7.65
CA ASP A 30 -2.87 8.93 6.85
C ASP A 30 -4.28 9.29 7.37
N ALA A 31 -4.66 8.77 8.54
CA ALA A 31 -6.00 8.99 9.08
C ALA A 31 -6.13 10.36 9.78
N THR A 32 -7.36 10.84 9.85
CA THR A 32 -7.74 12.02 10.64
C THR A 32 -8.67 11.63 11.77
N PHE A 33 -8.94 12.56 12.69
CA PHE A 33 -9.94 12.38 13.72
C PHE A 33 -11.13 13.29 13.44
N ASP A 34 -12.33 12.69 13.41
CA ASP A 34 -13.60 13.41 13.34
C ASP A 34 -14.55 12.90 14.42
N LEU A 35 -15.12 13.81 15.21
CA LEU A 35 -16.03 13.49 16.33
C LEU A 35 -15.57 12.31 17.22
N HIS A 36 -14.29 12.30 17.62
CA HIS A 36 -13.65 11.24 18.41
C HIS A 36 -13.56 9.86 17.73
N ARG A 37 -13.72 9.81 16.40
CA ARG A 37 -13.54 8.61 15.60
C ARG A 37 -12.36 8.78 14.66
N LEU A 38 -11.60 7.71 14.50
CA LEU A 38 -10.54 7.65 13.49
C LEU A 38 -11.19 7.44 12.11
N VAL A 39 -10.85 8.31 11.17
CA VAL A 39 -11.34 8.28 9.79
C VAL A 39 -10.14 8.04 8.89
N PHE A 40 -10.10 6.86 8.24
CA PHE A 40 -9.07 6.55 7.26
C PHE A 40 -9.19 7.49 6.05
N SER A 41 -8.05 7.86 5.49
CA SER A 41 -7.97 8.64 4.25
C SER A 41 -8.33 7.78 3.05
N ASP A 42 -8.98 8.38 2.05
CA ASP A 42 -9.29 7.71 0.78
C ASP A 42 -8.02 7.27 0.03
N ARG A 43 -6.85 7.80 0.37
CA ARG A 43 -5.57 7.48 -0.30
C ARG A 43 -4.83 6.30 0.31
N LEU A 44 -5.12 5.96 1.57
CA LEU A 44 -4.48 4.89 2.32
C LEU A 44 -5.47 4.30 3.31
N HIS A 45 -6.09 3.18 2.94
CA HIS A 45 -7.19 2.62 3.72
C HIS A 45 -7.29 1.09 3.61
N PRO A 46 -8.02 0.44 4.53
CA PRO A 46 -8.36 -0.96 4.38
C PRO A 46 -9.29 -1.18 3.19
N ALA A 47 -9.07 -2.26 2.46
CA ALA A 47 -9.96 -2.75 1.40
C ALA A 47 -10.11 -4.28 1.50
N SER A 48 -10.86 -4.86 0.56
CA SER A 48 -11.05 -6.31 0.45
C SER A 48 -10.70 -6.80 -0.95
N LEU A 49 -9.97 -7.91 -1.02
CA LEU A 49 -9.66 -8.65 -2.23
C LEU A 49 -9.96 -10.13 -1.95
N ASP A 50 -10.88 -10.73 -2.71
CA ASP A 50 -11.32 -12.13 -2.53
C ASP A 50 -11.68 -12.50 -1.08
N GLY A 51 -12.36 -11.57 -0.38
CA GLY A 51 -12.77 -11.72 1.01
C GLY A 51 -11.64 -11.63 2.04
N GLN A 52 -10.41 -11.34 1.62
CA GLN A 52 -9.29 -11.04 2.50
C GLN A 52 -9.09 -9.53 2.65
N LYS A 53 -8.76 -9.09 3.87
CA LYS A 53 -8.40 -7.71 4.14
C LYS A 53 -7.03 -7.40 3.52
N VAL A 54 -6.97 -6.32 2.76
CA VAL A 54 -5.77 -5.79 2.11
C VAL A 54 -5.61 -4.31 2.43
N LEU A 55 -4.39 -3.77 2.32
CA LEU A 55 -4.15 -2.34 2.39
C LEU A 55 -4.21 -1.77 0.96
N ALA A 56 -5.11 -0.82 0.73
CA ALA A 56 -5.18 -0.07 -0.52
C ALA A 56 -4.35 1.21 -0.42
N ILE A 57 -3.64 1.53 -1.50
CA ILE A 57 -2.87 2.76 -1.68
C ILE A 57 -3.24 3.36 -3.02
N GLU A 58 -3.79 4.56 -3.01
CA GLU A 58 -4.16 5.28 -4.22
C GLU A 58 -2.94 6.04 -4.78
N PRO A 59 -2.78 6.15 -6.12
CA PRO A 59 -1.65 6.84 -6.75
C PRO A 59 -1.48 8.30 -6.30
N GLU A 60 -2.56 8.94 -5.87
CA GLU A 60 -2.58 10.29 -5.30
C GLU A 60 -1.67 10.41 -4.07
N LEU A 61 -1.50 9.33 -3.29
CA LEU A 61 -0.58 9.34 -2.15
C LEU A 61 0.86 9.60 -2.59
N GLN A 62 1.28 9.05 -3.74
CA GLN A 62 2.63 9.24 -4.26
C GLN A 62 2.91 10.72 -4.61
N THR A 63 1.90 11.43 -5.11
CA THR A 63 2.06 12.84 -5.50
C THR A 63 1.93 13.79 -4.32
N GLN A 64 1.01 13.50 -3.38
CA GLN A 64 0.71 14.38 -2.26
C GLN A 64 1.61 14.15 -1.05
N ASN A 65 2.06 12.91 -0.83
CA ASN A 65 2.95 12.54 0.26
C ASN A 65 3.89 11.38 -0.16
N PRO A 66 4.88 11.66 -1.04
CA PRO A 66 5.78 10.65 -1.56
C PRO A 66 6.55 9.89 -0.45
N ALA A 67 6.92 10.58 0.63
CA ALA A 67 7.62 9.96 1.75
C ALA A 67 6.77 8.89 2.46
N MET A 68 5.45 9.12 2.61
CA MET A 68 4.54 8.14 3.17
C MET A 68 4.33 6.96 2.22
N PHE A 69 4.12 7.25 0.93
CA PHE A 69 4.00 6.22 -0.10
C PHE A 69 5.21 5.28 -0.09
N ASP A 70 6.42 5.84 -0.09
CA ASP A 70 7.67 5.08 -0.02
C ASP A 70 7.79 4.28 1.29
N SER A 71 7.38 4.87 2.42
CA SER A 71 7.42 4.19 3.72
C SER A 71 6.50 2.96 3.74
N VAL A 72 5.32 3.05 3.14
CA VAL A 72 4.36 1.93 3.04
C VAL A 72 4.90 0.84 2.10
N LEU A 73 5.46 1.22 0.95
CA LEU A 73 6.08 0.25 0.04
C LEU A 73 7.29 -0.46 0.67
N GLN A 74 8.16 0.28 1.34
CA GLN A 74 9.29 -0.30 2.08
C GLN A 74 8.83 -1.24 3.19
N PHE A 75 7.72 -0.93 3.87
CA PHE A 75 7.14 -1.85 4.84
C PHE A 75 6.73 -3.17 4.19
N ALA A 76 6.05 -3.12 3.04
CA ALA A 76 5.65 -4.31 2.31
C ALA A 76 6.86 -5.14 1.86
N GLU A 77 7.90 -4.49 1.32
CA GLU A 77 9.13 -5.15 0.90
C GLU A 77 9.86 -5.83 2.05
N ARG A 78 10.08 -5.12 3.17
CA ARG A 78 10.78 -5.66 4.35
C ARG A 78 10.07 -6.86 4.96
N ASN A 79 8.75 -6.90 4.86
CA ASN A 79 7.93 -8.01 5.35
C ASN A 79 7.62 -9.06 4.29
N ASN A 80 8.26 -8.96 3.12
CA ASN A 80 8.09 -9.87 1.99
C ASN A 80 6.61 -10.04 1.59
N LEU A 81 5.82 -8.96 1.60
CA LEU A 81 4.40 -8.98 1.24
C LEU A 81 4.23 -8.92 -0.27
N LYS A 82 3.12 -9.49 -0.76
CA LYS A 82 2.71 -9.35 -2.16
C LYS A 82 2.06 -7.99 -2.39
N ILE A 83 2.37 -7.38 -3.52
CA ILE A 83 1.80 -6.10 -3.94
C ILE A 83 1.23 -6.27 -5.35
N HIS A 84 0.08 -5.67 -5.60
CA HIS A 84 -0.60 -5.74 -6.88
C HIS A 84 -1.06 -4.35 -7.34
N LYS A 85 -1.14 -4.14 -8.64
CA LYS A 85 -1.94 -3.07 -9.25
C LYS A 85 -3.30 -3.65 -9.62
N GLN A 86 -4.35 -3.07 -9.07
CA GLN A 86 -5.73 -3.34 -9.47
C GLN A 86 -6.21 -2.20 -10.36
N TYR A 87 -6.64 -2.52 -11.59
CA TYR A 87 -7.24 -1.57 -12.52
C TYR A 87 -8.76 -1.54 -12.37
N ASP A 88 -9.40 -0.48 -12.86
CA ASP A 88 -10.87 -0.30 -12.81
C ASP A 88 -11.66 -1.44 -13.47
N ASP A 89 -11.07 -2.12 -14.47
CA ASP A 89 -11.67 -3.27 -15.16
C ASP A 89 -11.55 -4.59 -14.37
N GLY A 90 -10.99 -4.54 -13.17
CA GLY A 90 -10.77 -5.67 -12.29
C GLY A 90 -9.49 -6.45 -12.57
N ARG A 91 -8.70 -6.09 -13.61
CA ARG A 91 -7.41 -6.72 -13.87
C ARG A 91 -6.48 -6.50 -12.66
N LEU A 92 -5.80 -7.56 -12.26
CA LEU A 92 -4.83 -7.56 -11.18
C LEU A 92 -3.46 -7.96 -11.72
N GLU A 93 -2.48 -7.09 -11.59
CA GLU A 93 -1.10 -7.33 -12.02
C GLU A 93 -0.18 -7.31 -10.80
N GLU A 94 0.79 -8.22 -10.72
CA GLU A 94 1.81 -8.15 -9.67
C GLU A 94 2.63 -6.86 -9.83
N TYR A 95 2.89 -6.19 -8.73
CA TYR A 95 3.70 -4.97 -8.68
C TYR A 95 4.96 -5.20 -7.85
N VAL A 96 6.10 -4.90 -8.46
CA VAL A 96 7.40 -4.88 -7.79
C VAL A 96 7.84 -3.41 -7.70
N PRO A 97 7.97 -2.83 -6.50
CA PRO A 97 8.48 -1.48 -6.34
C PRO A 97 9.89 -1.36 -6.92
N PRO A 98 10.25 -0.25 -7.57
CA PRO A 98 11.56 -0.15 -8.20
C PRO A 98 12.72 -0.05 -7.20
N SER A 99 12.45 0.19 -5.90
CA SER A 99 13.43 0.04 -4.80
C SER A 99 13.96 -1.39 -4.62
N ALA A 100 13.32 -2.41 -5.19
CA ALA A 100 13.88 -3.76 -5.30
C ALA A 100 15.18 -3.81 -6.14
N SER A 101 15.48 -2.75 -6.89
CA SER A 101 16.70 -2.54 -7.67
C SER A 101 17.28 -1.17 -7.31
N GLY A 102 18.20 -1.12 -6.33
CA GLY A 102 19.26 -0.12 -6.04
C GLY A 102 19.11 1.41 -6.26
N ASP A 103 18.28 1.90 -7.18
CA ASP A 103 18.44 3.18 -7.86
C ASP A 103 17.34 4.21 -7.51
N TYR A 104 16.38 3.85 -6.65
CA TYR A 104 15.16 4.65 -6.39
C TYR A 104 15.41 6.05 -5.82
N GLN A 105 16.51 6.25 -5.10
CA GLN A 105 16.86 7.55 -4.51
C GLN A 105 17.32 8.58 -5.57
N ALA A 106 17.81 8.12 -6.73
CA ALA A 106 18.34 9.00 -7.78
C ALA A 106 17.24 9.67 -8.63
N GLU A 107 16.10 9.01 -8.83
CA GLU A 107 15.00 9.55 -9.65
C GLU A 107 14.16 10.61 -8.91
N ILE A 108 14.07 10.54 -7.59
CA ILE A 108 13.26 11.49 -6.78
C ILE A 108 13.94 12.87 -6.70
N GLN A 109 15.27 12.94 -6.75
CA GLN A 109 16.02 14.20 -6.74
C GLN A 109 16.16 14.84 -8.13
N ALA A 110 15.77 14.13 -9.19
CA ALA A 110 15.86 14.58 -10.58
C ALA A 110 14.55 15.20 -11.12
N LYS A 111 13.52 15.34 -10.29
CA LYS A 111 12.25 16.02 -10.61
C LYS A 111 11.99 17.16 -9.64
#